data_AF-A0A497QSJ9-F1
#
_entry.id   AF-A0A497QSJ9-F1
#
_cell.length_a   1.000
_cell.length_b   1.000
_cell.length_c   1.000
_cell.angle_alpha   90.00
_cell.angle_beta   90.00
_cell.angle_gamma   90.00
#
_symmetry.space_group_name_H-M   'P 1'
#
loop_
_entity.id
_entity.type
_entity.pdbx_description
1 polymer ?
#
loop_
_entity_poly.entity_id
_entity_poly.type
_entity_poly.pdbx_seq_one_letter_code
_entity_poly.pdbx_strand_id
1 'polypeptide(L)'
;MSEKFLWPAELSQHFQRLSPSQREQLNLRLFEMREKNEQDYLLTFMAAVQELAEQEEDFLKDTEFKFLLAHTYFLKADYKRLLEICEEDSTHPGLLNLKALTLINQKKFEEVESLLQQAEEAATKTDPYNKLFSHANRMLCYYYSQQFEKLILEQKNFDDLYLQLKNNFSEEKDLLLALTDLHVLGSSVMINYFRREGRIEESIALGEKLISLL
;
A
#
# COMPACT_ATOMS: atom_id res chain seq x y z
N MET A 1 -10.79 -12.35 22.78
CA MET A 1 -9.60 -12.74 22.00
C MET A 1 -9.83 -12.21 20.61
N SER A 2 -9.13 -11.15 20.18
CA SER A 2 -9.27 -10.66 18.81
C SER A 2 -8.66 -11.70 17.88
N GLU A 3 -9.46 -12.23 16.96
CA GLU A 3 -8.92 -12.94 15.81
C GLU A 3 -7.99 -11.96 15.11
N LYS A 4 -6.69 -12.26 15.08
CA LYS A 4 -5.76 -11.51 14.25
C LYS A 4 -6.13 -11.80 12.82
N PHE A 5 -6.76 -10.82 12.19
CA PHE A 5 -7.07 -10.84 10.79
C PHE A 5 -5.77 -11.02 10.00
N LEU A 6 -5.65 -12.12 9.24
CA LEU A 6 -4.54 -12.39 8.34
C LEU A 6 -4.87 -11.76 6.98
N TRP A 7 -4.61 -10.46 6.87
CA TRP A 7 -4.79 -9.69 5.64
C TRP A 7 -3.67 -8.64 5.58
N PRO A 8 -3.35 -8.07 4.40
CA PRO A 8 -2.19 -7.19 4.23
C PRO A 8 -2.12 -6.10 5.31
N ALA A 9 -0.93 -5.89 5.88
CA ALA A 9 -0.75 -4.96 6.99
C ALA A 9 -1.14 -3.51 6.62
N GLU A 10 -0.98 -3.15 5.34
CA GLU A 10 -1.52 -1.92 4.75
C GLU A 10 -3.03 -1.74 5.00
N LEU A 11 -3.83 -2.73 4.62
CA LEU A 11 -5.28 -2.65 4.78
C LEU A 11 -5.67 -2.61 6.27
N SER A 12 -4.91 -3.30 7.12
CA SER A 12 -5.08 -3.22 8.58
C SER A 12 -4.84 -1.80 9.09
N GLN A 13 -3.79 -1.12 8.62
CA GLN A 13 -3.50 0.27 9.00
C GLN A 13 -4.64 1.21 8.63
N HIS A 14 -5.09 1.16 7.38
CA HIS A 14 -6.15 2.03 6.88
C HIS A 14 -7.50 1.72 7.52
N PHE A 15 -7.79 0.45 7.80
CA PHE A 15 -8.96 0.06 8.59
C PHE A 15 -8.96 0.68 9.99
N GLN A 16 -7.81 0.76 10.67
CA GLN A 16 -7.74 1.39 11.99
C GLN A 16 -7.93 2.91 11.97
N ARG A 17 -7.77 3.55 10.81
CA ARG A 17 -7.98 5.00 10.63
C ARG A 17 -9.44 5.38 10.38
N LEU A 18 -10.28 4.42 9.99
CA LEU A 18 -11.72 4.64 9.87
C LEU A 18 -12.32 5.12 11.20
N SER A 19 -13.40 5.91 11.09
CA SER A 19 -14.18 6.32 12.27
C SER A 19 -14.70 5.11 13.06
N PRO A 20 -14.88 5.21 14.40
CA PRO A 20 -15.41 4.10 15.20
C PRO A 20 -16.71 3.50 14.66
N SER A 21 -17.64 4.35 14.21
CA SER A 21 -18.93 3.92 13.63
C SER A 21 -18.73 3.10 12.34
N GLN A 22 -17.88 3.56 11.42
CA GLN A 22 -17.62 2.82 10.18
C GLN A 22 -16.87 1.52 10.42
N ARG A 23 -15.91 1.49 11.37
CA ARG A 23 -15.26 0.24 11.77
C ARG A 23 -16.25 -0.77 12.34
N GLU A 24 -17.17 -0.32 13.19
CA GLU A 24 -18.21 -1.18 13.77
C GLU A 24 -19.11 -1.76 12.68
N GLN A 25 -19.62 -0.93 11.77
CA GLN A 25 -20.46 -1.37 10.67
C GLN A 25 -19.73 -2.33 9.71
N LEU A 26 -18.47 -2.04 9.37
CA LEU A 26 -17.66 -2.95 8.56
C LEU A 26 -17.41 -4.27 9.28
N ASN A 27 -17.09 -4.27 10.57
CA ASN A 27 -16.95 -5.50 11.36
C ASN A 27 -18.24 -6.33 11.40
N LEU A 28 -19.39 -5.68 11.59
CA LEU A 28 -20.70 -6.35 11.56
C LEU A 28 -20.93 -7.01 10.20
N ARG A 29 -20.65 -6.30 9.10
CA ARG A 29 -20.81 -6.86 7.76
C ARG A 29 -19.87 -8.04 7.50
N LEU A 30 -18.60 -7.92 7.92
CA LEU A 30 -17.63 -9.01 7.82
C LEU A 30 -18.09 -10.26 8.57
N PHE A 31 -18.65 -10.08 9.77
CA PHE A 31 -19.20 -11.16 10.58
C PHE A 31 -20.37 -11.85 9.88
N GLU A 32 -21.36 -11.09 9.40
CA GLU A 32 -22.53 -11.62 8.69
C GLU A 32 -22.16 -12.37 7.40
N MET A 33 -21.16 -11.89 6.66
CA MET A 33 -20.70 -12.53 5.43
C MET A 33 -19.93 -13.82 5.73
N ARG A 34 -19.14 -13.85 6.81
CA ARG A 34 -18.43 -15.06 7.25
C ARG A 34 -19.36 -16.18 7.69
N GLU A 35 -20.43 -15.86 8.42
CA GLU A 35 -21.41 -16.89 8.82
C GLU A 35 -22.06 -17.58 7.62
N LYS A 36 -22.08 -16.91 6.46
CA LYS A 36 -22.68 -17.41 5.21
C LYS A 36 -21.69 -18.08 4.27
N ASN A 37 -20.39 -17.83 4.41
CA ASN A 37 -19.34 -18.32 3.51
C ASN A 37 -18.03 -18.56 4.27
N GLU A 38 -17.55 -19.80 4.28
CA GLU A 38 -16.18 -20.17 4.72
C GLU A 38 -15.10 -19.69 3.73
N GLN A 39 -15.34 -18.60 2.99
CA GLN A 39 -14.42 -18.09 1.98
C GLN A 39 -13.23 -17.36 2.58
N ASP A 40 -12.20 -17.21 1.75
CA ASP A 40 -10.99 -16.41 1.99
C ASP A 40 -11.35 -15.05 2.66
N TYR A 41 -10.67 -14.75 3.76
CA TYR A 41 -10.93 -13.56 4.56
C TYR A 41 -10.71 -12.27 3.77
N LEU A 42 -9.70 -12.22 2.90
CA LEU A 42 -9.42 -11.05 2.06
C LEU A 42 -10.54 -10.84 1.03
N LEU A 43 -11.04 -11.92 0.42
CA LEU A 43 -12.18 -11.84 -0.51
C LEU A 43 -13.45 -11.36 0.21
N THR A 44 -13.69 -11.88 1.41
CA THR A 44 -14.82 -11.47 2.26
C THR A 44 -14.71 -9.99 2.62
N PHE A 45 -13.52 -9.54 2.99
CA PHE A 45 -13.25 -8.13 3.28
C PHE A 45 -13.54 -7.23 2.09
N MET A 46 -12.98 -7.55 0.94
CA MET A 46 -13.20 -6.79 -0.29
C MET A 46 -14.69 -6.74 -0.68
N ALA A 47 -15.43 -7.83 -0.47
CA ALA A 47 -16.86 -7.86 -0.73
C ALA A 47 -17.63 -6.95 0.25
N ALA A 48 -17.30 -6.97 1.54
CA ALA A 48 -17.94 -6.13 2.55
C ALA A 48 -17.71 -4.64 2.30
N VAL A 49 -16.48 -4.23 1.95
CA VAL A 49 -16.16 -2.83 1.60
C VAL A 49 -16.96 -2.37 0.39
N GLN A 50 -17.07 -3.20 -0.65
CA GLN A 50 -17.85 -2.84 -1.83
C GLN A 50 -19.34 -2.74 -1.53
N GLU A 51 -19.89 -3.68 -0.77
CA GLU A 51 -21.32 -3.67 -0.44
C GLU A 51 -21.70 -2.43 0.39
N LEU A 52 -20.87 -2.06 1.37
CA LEU A 52 -21.09 -0.85 2.16
C LEU A 52 -20.98 0.41 1.30
N ALA A 53 -20.04 0.46 0.35
CA ALA A 53 -19.93 1.57 -0.59
C ALA A 53 -21.17 1.73 -1.49
N GLU A 54 -21.84 0.62 -1.83
CA GLU A 54 -23.03 0.61 -2.68
C GLU A 54 -24.33 0.93 -1.92
N GLN A 55 -24.38 0.61 -0.62
CA GLN A 55 -25.60 0.74 0.20
C GLN A 55 -25.65 2.03 1.01
N GLU A 56 -24.50 2.57 1.40
CA GLU A 56 -24.40 3.64 2.39
C GLU A 56 -23.57 4.81 1.85
N GLU A 57 -24.22 5.81 1.24
CA GLU A 57 -23.56 6.99 0.64
C GLU A 57 -22.64 7.74 1.62
N ASP A 58 -22.93 7.67 2.92
CA ASP A 58 -22.13 8.31 3.96
C ASP A 58 -20.72 7.74 4.09
N PHE A 59 -20.49 6.48 3.70
CA PHE A 59 -19.15 5.90 3.69
C PHE A 59 -18.24 6.56 2.66
N LEU A 60 -18.79 7.00 1.53
CA LEU A 60 -18.04 7.68 0.47
C LEU A 60 -17.67 9.13 0.84
N LYS A 61 -18.07 9.63 2.01
CA LYS A 61 -17.59 10.93 2.51
C LYS A 61 -16.26 10.83 3.25
N ASP A 62 -15.86 9.63 3.68
CA ASP A 62 -14.63 9.38 4.41
C ASP A 62 -13.50 8.98 3.45
N THR A 63 -12.40 9.73 3.50
CA THR A 63 -11.26 9.56 2.58
C THR A 63 -10.50 8.25 2.83
N GLU A 64 -10.44 7.78 4.08
CA GLU A 64 -9.81 6.50 4.43
C GLU A 64 -10.67 5.33 3.95
N PHE A 65 -12.00 5.46 4.00
CA PHE A 65 -12.88 4.46 3.40
C PHE A 65 -12.77 4.44 1.87
N LYS A 66 -12.71 5.62 1.22
CA LYS A 66 -12.43 5.71 -0.22
C LYS A 66 -11.12 5.01 -0.58
N PHE A 67 -10.07 5.17 0.24
CA PHE A 67 -8.81 4.45 0.06
C PHE A 67 -8.99 2.93 0.12
N LEU A 68 -9.68 2.39 1.14
CA LEU A 68 -9.93 0.95 1.24
C LEU A 68 -10.72 0.41 0.05
N LEU A 69 -11.69 1.18 -0.45
CA LEU A 69 -12.47 0.84 -1.64
C LEU A 69 -11.61 0.88 -2.92
N ALA A 70 -10.80 1.91 -3.09
CA ALA A 70 -9.86 2.03 -4.22
C ALA A 70 -8.85 0.87 -4.21
N HIS A 71 -8.28 0.54 -3.05
CA HIS A 71 -7.38 -0.60 -2.90
C HIS A 71 -8.08 -1.93 -3.19
N THR A 72 -9.35 -2.06 -2.82
CA THR A 72 -10.17 -3.23 -3.20
C THR A 72 -10.30 -3.36 -4.71
N TYR A 73 -10.56 -2.26 -5.42
CA TYR A 73 -10.60 -2.26 -6.88
C TYR A 73 -9.22 -2.54 -7.50
N PHE A 74 -8.13 -2.05 -6.89
CA PHE A 74 -6.76 -2.37 -7.31
C PHE A 74 -6.51 -3.89 -7.28
N LEU A 75 -6.82 -4.55 -6.15
CA LEU A 75 -6.63 -5.99 -5.97
C LEU A 75 -7.48 -6.83 -6.93
N LYS A 76 -8.64 -6.31 -7.34
CA LYS A 76 -9.50 -6.93 -8.36
C LYS A 76 -9.12 -6.58 -9.80
N ALA A 77 -8.07 -5.78 -9.99
CA ALA A 77 -7.66 -5.22 -11.28
C ALA A 77 -8.76 -4.39 -11.98
N ASP A 78 -9.73 -3.85 -11.23
CA ASP A 78 -10.73 -2.92 -11.74
C ASP A 78 -10.19 -1.49 -11.71
N TYR A 79 -9.21 -1.24 -12.58
CA TYR A 79 -8.52 0.05 -12.62
C TYR A 79 -9.44 1.21 -13.03
N LYS A 80 -10.56 0.94 -13.70
CA LYS A 80 -11.50 1.98 -14.09
C LYS A 80 -12.16 2.60 -12.86
N ARG A 81 -12.78 1.78 -12.02
CA ARG A 81 -13.44 2.26 -10.79
C ARG A 81 -12.46 2.86 -9.78
N LEU A 82 -11.25 2.29 -9.70
CA LEU A 82 -10.18 2.86 -8.88
C LEU A 82 -9.88 4.30 -9.31
N LEU A 83 -9.68 4.54 -10.61
CA LEU A 83 -9.32 5.86 -11.11
C LEU A 83 -10.45 6.87 -10.93
N GLU A 84 -11.72 6.46 -11.06
CA GLU A 84 -12.89 7.29 -10.74
C GLU A 84 -12.83 7.79 -9.29
N ILE A 85 -12.50 6.92 -8.32
CA ILE A 85 -12.33 7.33 -6.91
C ILE A 85 -11.16 8.31 -6.74
N CYS A 86 -10.01 8.03 -7.39
CA CYS A 86 -8.84 8.90 -7.30
C CYS A 86 -9.06 10.28 -7.96
N GLU A 87 -10.01 10.42 -8.88
CA GLU A 87 -10.39 11.70 -9.47
C GLU A 87 -11.29 12.52 -8.55
N GLU A 88 -12.15 11.87 -7.77
CA GLU A 88 -13.01 12.54 -6.78
C GLU A 88 -12.26 13.02 -5.54
N ASP A 89 -11.21 12.32 -5.12
CA ASP A 89 -10.35 12.70 -4.00
C ASP A 89 -8.88 12.63 -4.41
N SER A 90 -8.42 13.75 -4.98
CA SER A 90 -7.09 13.90 -5.55
C SER A 90 -6.04 14.34 -4.52
N THR A 91 -6.36 14.39 -3.23
CA THR A 91 -5.46 14.95 -2.20
C THR A 91 -5.03 13.93 -1.17
N HIS A 92 -5.76 12.82 -1.03
CA HIS A 92 -5.39 11.76 -0.11
C HIS A 92 -4.08 11.08 -0.56
N PRO A 93 -3.02 11.04 0.28
CA PRO A 93 -1.71 10.54 -0.13
C PRO A 93 -1.75 9.06 -0.55
N GLY A 94 -2.58 8.24 0.12
CA GLY A 94 -2.79 6.86 -0.27
C GLY A 94 -3.48 6.70 -1.63
N LEU A 95 -4.42 7.59 -1.99
CA LEU A 95 -5.09 7.52 -3.28
C LEU A 95 -4.15 7.97 -4.42
N LEU A 96 -3.32 8.97 -4.16
CA LEU A 96 -2.25 9.38 -5.08
C LEU A 96 -1.25 8.24 -5.32
N ASN A 97 -0.85 7.53 -4.26
CA ASN A 97 0.00 6.35 -4.36
C ASN A 97 -0.64 5.20 -5.14
N LEU A 98 -1.92 4.88 -4.89
CA LEU A 98 -2.65 3.85 -5.63
C LEU A 98 -2.85 4.22 -7.10
N LYS A 99 -3.10 5.50 -7.40
CA LYS A 99 -3.14 6.00 -8.78
C LYS A 99 -1.79 5.82 -9.46
N ALA A 100 -0.70 6.22 -8.82
CA ALA A 100 0.66 6.03 -9.34
C ALA A 100 0.98 4.54 -9.59
N LEU A 101 0.69 3.67 -8.63
CA LEU A 101 0.88 2.22 -8.77
C LEU A 101 0.05 1.62 -9.91
N THR A 102 -1.20 2.08 -10.07
CA THR A 102 -2.07 1.67 -11.18
C THR A 102 -1.48 2.07 -12.54
N LEU A 103 -0.95 3.29 -12.66
CA LEU A 103 -0.28 3.75 -13.88
C LEU A 103 1.00 2.95 -14.17
N ILE A 104 1.80 2.64 -13.14
CA ILE A 104 2.99 1.75 -13.26
C ILE A 104 2.60 0.36 -13.80
N ASN A 105 1.51 -0.22 -13.30
CA ASN A 105 0.99 -1.51 -13.79
C ASN A 105 0.52 -1.43 -15.24
N GLN A 106 -0.07 -0.30 -15.64
CA GLN A 106 -0.45 -0.01 -17.02
C GLN A 106 0.72 0.42 -17.92
N LYS A 107 1.95 0.50 -17.38
CA LYS A 107 3.16 0.97 -18.07
C LYS A 107 3.04 2.41 -18.61
N LYS A 108 2.27 3.25 -17.91
CA LYS A 108 2.15 4.69 -18.15
C LYS A 108 2.99 5.40 -17.07
N PHE A 109 4.10 6.01 -17.45
CA PHE A 109 5.10 6.50 -16.49
C PHE A 109 5.19 8.03 -16.43
N GLU A 110 4.58 8.71 -17.41
CA GLU A 110 4.74 10.15 -17.66
C GLU A 110 4.33 11.01 -16.46
N GLU A 111 3.27 10.60 -15.75
CA GLU A 111 2.70 11.36 -14.62
C GLU A 111 3.07 10.77 -13.25
N VAL A 112 3.68 9.59 -13.22
CA VAL A 112 3.93 8.84 -11.98
C VAL A 112 4.77 9.64 -10.99
N GLU A 113 5.86 10.25 -11.45
CA GLU A 113 6.76 11.02 -10.57
C GLU A 113 6.06 12.22 -9.93
N SER A 114 5.21 12.92 -10.70
CA SER A 114 4.45 14.06 -10.19
C SER A 114 3.42 13.62 -9.15
N LEU A 115 2.75 12.48 -9.35
CA LEU A 115 1.80 11.92 -8.40
C LEU A 115 2.49 11.49 -7.10
N LEU A 116 3.65 10.85 -7.19
CA LEU A 116 4.41 10.41 -6.01
C LEU A 116 4.94 11.60 -5.20
N GLN A 117 5.41 12.65 -5.87
CA GLN A 117 5.79 13.90 -5.23
C GLN A 117 4.61 14.55 -4.49
N GLN A 118 3.43 14.62 -5.13
CA GLN A 118 2.21 15.13 -4.48
C GLN A 118 1.80 14.25 -3.29
N ALA A 119 1.91 12.92 -3.40
CA ALA A 119 1.61 12.00 -2.30
C ALA A 119 2.54 12.24 -1.10
N GLU A 120 3.82 12.48 -1.33
CA GLU A 120 4.78 12.80 -0.27
C GLU A 120 4.52 14.15 0.39
N GLU A 121 4.13 15.16 -0.38
CA GLU A 121 3.78 16.49 0.13
C GLU A 121 2.48 16.48 0.93
N ALA A 122 1.49 15.69 0.49
CA ALA A 122 0.23 15.48 1.19
C ALA A 122 0.38 14.57 2.42
N ALA A 123 1.37 13.66 2.41
CA ALA A 123 1.71 12.83 3.56
C ALA A 123 2.28 13.73 4.67
N THR A 124 1.41 14.07 5.63
CA THR A 124 1.82 14.78 6.84
C THR A 124 2.91 14.00 7.60
N LYS A 125 3.61 14.65 8.54
CA LYS A 125 4.58 13.97 9.43
C LYS A 125 3.99 12.76 10.16
N THR A 126 2.66 12.68 10.28
CA THR A 126 1.93 11.60 10.96
C THR A 126 1.49 10.47 10.03
N ASP A 127 1.80 10.51 8.73
CA ASP A 127 1.56 9.40 7.80
C ASP A 127 2.85 8.77 7.26
N PRO A 128 3.62 8.08 8.12
CA PRO A 128 4.90 7.48 7.75
C PRO A 128 4.75 6.36 6.70
N TYR A 129 3.61 5.67 6.71
CA TYR A 129 3.31 4.59 5.76
C TYR A 129 3.23 5.12 4.34
N ASN A 130 2.38 6.12 4.07
CA ASN A 130 2.21 6.63 2.72
C ASN A 130 3.47 7.28 2.17
N LYS A 131 4.29 7.88 3.03
CA LYS A 131 5.61 8.38 2.62
C LYS A 131 6.51 7.25 2.12
N LEU A 132 6.65 6.17 2.88
CA LEU A 132 7.45 5.01 2.47
C LEU A 132 6.87 4.34 1.21
N PHE A 133 5.53 4.31 1.09
CA PHE A 133 4.83 3.78 -0.07
C PHE A 133 5.19 4.55 -1.36
N SER A 134 5.30 5.87 -1.29
CA SER A 134 5.72 6.69 -2.44
C SER A 134 7.10 6.28 -2.96
N HIS A 135 8.05 6.08 -2.05
CA HIS A 135 9.40 5.63 -2.40
C HIS A 135 9.40 4.20 -2.99
N ALA A 136 8.61 3.27 -2.42
CA ALA A 136 8.47 1.91 -2.98
C ALA A 136 7.90 1.94 -4.41
N ASN A 137 6.87 2.76 -4.65
CA ASN A 137 6.31 2.97 -5.99
C ASN A 137 7.31 3.62 -6.94
N ARG A 138 8.14 4.56 -6.46
CA ARG A 138 9.21 5.18 -7.26
C ARG A 138 10.25 4.15 -7.70
N MET A 139 10.65 3.24 -6.81
CA MET A 139 11.54 2.14 -7.17
C MET A 139 10.93 1.25 -8.26
N LEU A 140 9.65 0.88 -8.15
CA LEU A 140 8.95 0.12 -9.19
C LEU A 140 8.89 0.87 -10.52
N CYS A 141 8.58 2.17 -10.49
CA CYS A 141 8.54 3.03 -11.67
C CYS A 141 9.90 3.05 -12.37
N TYR A 142 10.98 3.33 -11.64
CA TYR A 142 12.33 3.37 -12.20
C TYR A 142 12.78 2.01 -12.74
N TYR A 143 12.43 0.92 -12.09
CA TYR A 143 12.71 -0.42 -12.59
C TYR A 143 11.99 -0.70 -13.92
N TYR A 144 10.68 -0.48 -14.00
CA TYR A 144 9.91 -0.78 -15.21
C TYR A 144 10.16 0.18 -16.37
N SER A 145 10.49 1.44 -16.07
CA SER A 145 10.93 2.43 -17.06
C SER A 145 12.43 2.36 -17.39
N GLN A 146 13.16 1.41 -16.79
CA GLN A 146 14.59 1.16 -17.02
C GLN A 146 15.53 2.34 -16.68
N GLN A 147 15.14 3.18 -15.73
CA GLN A 147 15.94 4.29 -15.20
C GLN A 147 16.85 3.82 -14.05
N PHE A 148 17.77 2.88 -14.33
CA PHE A 148 18.50 2.16 -13.27
C PHE A 148 19.42 3.03 -12.41
N GLU A 149 20.01 4.10 -12.95
CA GLU A 149 20.79 5.05 -12.16
C GLU A 149 19.94 5.70 -11.06
N LYS A 150 18.70 6.07 -11.40
CA LYS A 150 17.75 6.62 -10.43
C LYS A 150 17.26 5.56 -9.45
N LEU A 151 17.08 4.32 -9.90
CA LEU A 151 16.71 3.19 -9.03
C LEU A 151 17.75 2.97 -7.91
N ILE A 152 19.05 2.99 -8.24
CA ILE A 152 20.12 2.80 -7.26
C ILE A 152 20.14 3.94 -6.24
N LEU A 153 19.98 5.20 -6.71
CA LEU A 153 19.90 6.35 -5.81
C LEU A 153 18.68 6.25 -4.89
N GLU A 154 17.54 5.86 -5.44
CA GLU A 154 16.29 5.75 -4.71
C GLU A 154 16.32 4.62 -3.67
N GLN A 155 16.99 3.50 -3.94
CA GLN A 155 17.19 2.43 -2.96
C GLN A 155 17.82 2.97 -1.66
N LYS A 156 18.83 3.84 -1.77
CA LYS A 156 19.48 4.41 -0.60
C LYS A 156 18.51 5.28 0.21
N ASN A 157 17.76 6.16 -0.47
CA ASN A 157 16.77 7.01 0.19
C ASN A 157 15.68 6.17 0.88
N PHE A 158 15.24 5.10 0.22
CA PHE A 158 14.24 4.17 0.71
C PHE A 158 14.71 3.41 1.96
N ASP A 159 15.93 2.87 1.94
CA ASP A 159 16.52 2.17 3.08
C ASP A 159 16.73 3.12 4.28
N ASP A 160 17.26 4.32 4.05
CA ASP A 160 17.48 5.32 5.09
C ASP A 160 16.15 5.76 5.72
N LEU A 161 15.12 6.00 4.91
CA LEU A 161 13.79 6.34 5.39
C LEU A 161 13.18 5.18 6.19
N TYR A 162 13.22 3.95 5.68
CA TYR A 162 12.68 2.80 6.41
C TYR A 162 13.36 2.62 7.77
N LEU A 163 14.69 2.73 7.85
CA LEU A 163 15.41 2.65 9.13
C LEU A 163 14.99 3.76 10.10
N GLN A 164 14.83 4.98 9.61
CA GLN A 164 14.32 6.08 10.42
C GLN A 164 12.91 5.78 10.96
N LEU A 165 12.00 5.33 10.10
CA LEU A 165 10.61 5.03 10.47
C LEU A 165 10.55 3.83 11.44
N LYS A 166 11.28 2.76 11.17
CA LYS A 166 11.39 1.59 12.05
C LYS A 166 11.81 1.98 13.47
N ASN A 167 12.77 2.89 13.61
CA ASN A 167 13.23 3.35 14.91
C ASN A 167 12.21 4.27 15.60
N ASN A 168 11.57 5.16 14.84
CA ASN A 168 10.59 6.11 15.38
C ASN A 168 9.27 5.44 15.80
N PHE A 169 8.91 4.33 15.16
CA PHE A 169 7.63 3.65 15.34
C PHE A 169 7.80 2.20 15.86
N SER A 170 8.88 1.93 16.59
CA SER A 170 9.23 0.57 17.06
C SER A 170 8.20 -0.05 18.01
N GLU A 171 7.37 0.76 18.66
CA GLU A 171 6.33 0.30 19.59
C GLU A 171 4.96 0.11 18.90
N GLU A 172 4.78 0.64 17.68
CA GLU A 172 3.55 0.54 16.91
C GLU A 172 3.57 -0.71 16.02
N LYS A 173 3.32 -1.86 16.63
CA LYS A 173 3.48 -3.18 15.99
C LYS A 173 2.84 -3.29 14.60
N ASP A 174 1.59 -2.88 14.44
CA ASP A 174 0.88 -3.04 13.17
C ASP A 174 1.42 -2.11 12.09
N LEU A 175 1.89 -0.92 12.48
CA LEU A 175 2.49 0.03 11.55
C LEU A 175 3.87 -0.46 11.14
N LEU A 176 4.66 -0.98 12.08
CA LEU A 176 5.96 -1.56 11.80
C LEU A 176 5.85 -2.74 10.82
N LEU A 177 4.85 -3.62 10.97
CA LEU A 177 4.59 -4.69 10.02
C LEU A 177 4.29 -4.14 8.62
N ALA A 178 3.44 -3.12 8.50
CA ALA A 178 3.12 -2.50 7.21
C ALA A 178 4.35 -1.82 6.55
N LEU A 179 5.19 -1.16 7.35
CA LEU A 179 6.45 -0.58 6.87
C LEU A 179 7.43 -1.66 6.39
N THR A 180 7.52 -2.78 7.10
CA THR A 180 8.38 -3.92 6.72
C THR A 180 7.88 -4.57 5.43
N ASP A 181 6.57 -4.77 5.27
CA ASP A 181 5.99 -5.30 4.02
C ASP A 181 6.36 -4.42 2.81
N LEU A 182 6.26 -3.10 2.94
CA LEU A 182 6.70 -2.16 1.92
C LEU A 182 8.22 -2.26 1.65
N HIS A 183 9.03 -2.37 2.71
CA HIS A 183 10.48 -2.51 2.59
C HIS A 183 10.89 -3.78 1.83
N VAL A 184 10.21 -4.89 2.12
CA VAL A 184 10.38 -6.16 1.39
C VAL A 184 10.00 -6.01 -0.08
N LEU A 185 8.91 -5.29 -0.40
CA LEU A 185 8.51 -5.01 -1.78
C LEU A 185 9.61 -4.22 -2.51
N GLY A 186 10.05 -3.08 -1.96
CA GLY A 186 11.08 -2.24 -2.58
C GLY A 186 12.42 -2.96 -2.76
N SER A 187 12.85 -3.72 -1.74
CA SER A 187 14.08 -4.52 -1.83
C SER A 187 13.97 -5.66 -2.84
N SER A 188 12.79 -6.25 -3.02
CA SER A 188 12.56 -7.28 -4.06
C SER A 188 12.78 -6.72 -5.47
N VAL A 189 12.52 -5.43 -5.70
CA VAL A 189 12.86 -4.76 -6.97
C VAL A 189 14.37 -4.82 -7.22
N MET A 190 15.17 -4.52 -6.19
CA MET A 190 16.63 -4.54 -6.28
C MET A 190 17.19 -5.95 -6.47
N ILE A 191 16.63 -6.95 -5.78
CA ILE A 191 16.98 -8.37 -6.00
C ILE A 191 16.78 -8.73 -7.48
N ASN A 192 15.66 -8.33 -8.08
CA ASN A 192 15.39 -8.60 -9.49
C ASN A 192 16.32 -7.82 -10.44
N TYR A 193 16.65 -6.57 -10.10
CA TYR A 193 17.63 -5.78 -10.85
C TYR A 193 19.01 -6.45 -10.84
N PHE A 194 19.52 -6.82 -9.66
CA PHE A 194 20.83 -7.46 -9.55
C PHE A 194 20.89 -8.82 -10.24
N ARG A 195 19.83 -9.63 -10.15
CA ARG A 195 19.73 -10.88 -10.94
C ARG A 195 19.81 -10.62 -12.43
N ARG A 196 19.15 -9.59 -12.94
CA ARG A 196 19.22 -9.19 -14.36
C ARG A 196 20.63 -8.78 -14.77
N GLU A 197 21.37 -8.10 -13.90
CA GLU A 197 22.76 -7.72 -14.15
C GLU A 197 23.78 -8.84 -13.89
N GLY A 198 23.34 -10.02 -13.45
CA GLY A 198 24.23 -11.12 -13.10
C GLY A 198 24.97 -10.95 -11.77
N ARG A 199 24.51 -10.04 -10.89
CA ARG A 199 25.05 -9.81 -9.53
C ARG A 199 24.31 -10.63 -8.48
N ILE A 200 24.38 -11.96 -8.61
CA ILE A 200 23.54 -12.87 -7.82
C ILE A 200 23.91 -12.79 -6.32
N GLU A 201 25.18 -12.67 -5.98
CA GLU A 201 25.67 -12.60 -4.60
C GLU A 201 25.13 -11.37 -3.86
N GLU A 202 25.11 -10.21 -4.53
CA GLU A 202 24.51 -8.98 -3.99
C GLU A 202 22.99 -9.17 -3.77
N SER A 203 22.31 -9.87 -4.69
CA SER A 203 20.88 -10.17 -4.57
C SER A 203 20.57 -11.11 -3.40
N ILE A 204 21.45 -12.08 -3.12
CA ILE A 204 21.32 -13.01 -1.99
C ILE A 204 21.52 -12.27 -0.67
N ALA A 205 22.59 -11.47 -0.55
CA ALA A 205 22.87 -10.69 0.64
C ALA A 205 21.72 -9.72 0.98
N LEU A 206 21.10 -9.12 -0.04
CA LEU A 206 19.92 -8.28 0.16
C LEU A 206 18.70 -9.08 0.62
N GLY A 207 18.48 -10.27 0.06
CA GLY A 207 17.42 -11.19 0.52
C GLY A 207 17.59 -11.62 1.97
N GLU A 208 18.82 -11.90 2.41
CA GLU A 208 19.13 -12.23 3.81
C GLU A 208 18.87 -11.05 4.75
N LYS A 209 19.24 -9.83 4.35
CA LYS A 209 18.92 -8.59 5.08
C LYS A 209 17.41 -8.46 5.31
N LEU A 210 16.59 -8.75 4.31
CA LEU A 210 15.13 -8.70 4.44
C LEU A 210 14.58 -9.68 5.47
N ILE A 211 15.08 -10.92 5.48
CA ILE A 211 14.63 -11.94 6.45
C ILE A 211 14.93 -11.47 7.88
N SER A 212 16.08 -10.84 8.12
CA SER A 212 16.43 -10.32 9.45
C SER A 212 15.59 -9.13 9.94
N LEU A 213 14.75 -8.55 9.07
CA LEU A 213 13.85 -7.46 9.41
C LEU A 213 12.45 -7.94 9.82
N LEU A 214 12.12 -9.21 9.58
CA LEU A 214 10.86 -9.89 9.96
C LEU A 214 10.96 -10.52 11.35
#